data_AF-T0RDY4-F1
#
_entry.id   AF-T0RDY4-F1
#
_cell.length_a   1.000
_cell.length_b   1.000
_cell.length_c   1.000
_cell.angle_alpha   90.00
_cell.angle_beta   90.00
_cell.angle_gamma   90.00
#
_symmetry.space_group_name_H-M   'P 1'
#
loop_
_entity.id
_entity.type
_entity.pdbx_description
1 polymer ?
#
loop_
_entity_poly.entity_id
_entity_poly.type
_entity_poly.pdbx_seq_one_letter_code
_entity_poly.pdbx_strand_id
1 'polypeptide(L)'
;MRWGVCEEKAPVGYRGLSFQKAYGILFIMSQSNYKKKSPAKNTKKKIIDGMYYNAGFLNGPSKEQLINEIEKFHPIWEERFSKSNPPPEGDTWRGLLRPVYWLGNWQFACLDYFHPPHGLEHRCLRAEQFPPFMQKLVDQIEAMTHKMARNDVPKGWKLNTCLINYYGSKRDEAGQMQDLARVGDHKDSEPGPVASISMGERAMFQFVKGKAQDPKNVVHEMWLNDGSLLIFWSKRFKEELFHRVQRVEAKGNRIFNDHLDDYETRRINLTFRYVPDQYIYPLSEMPREKVEDINPYLEKLAKYSEYFKNLV
;
A
#
# COMPACT_ATOMS: atom_id res chain seq x y z
N MET A 1 -38.00 -10.77 -23.51
CA MET A 1 -36.82 -10.86 -24.41
C MET A 1 -35.86 -11.88 -23.84
N ARG A 2 -35.71 -13.01 -24.53
CA ARG A 2 -34.73 -14.07 -24.23
C ARG A 2 -33.37 -13.64 -24.78
N TRP A 3 -32.29 -13.80 -24.02
CA TRP A 3 -30.93 -13.70 -24.53
C TRP A 3 -30.31 -15.09 -24.52
N GLY A 4 -29.88 -15.50 -25.72
CA GLY A 4 -29.38 -16.83 -26.04
C GLY A 4 -27.91 -17.00 -25.68
N VAL A 5 -27.60 -18.26 -25.38
CA VAL A 5 -26.28 -18.83 -25.15
C VAL A 5 -25.56 -18.95 -26.49
N CYS A 6 -24.28 -18.55 -26.54
CA CYS A 6 -23.38 -18.89 -27.64
C CYS A 6 -22.22 -19.72 -27.06
N GLU A 7 -22.27 -21.02 -27.34
CA GLU A 7 -21.17 -21.97 -27.18
C GLU A 7 -20.20 -21.81 -28.35
N GLU A 8 -18.89 -21.73 -28.08
CA GLU A 8 -17.85 -21.99 -29.08
C GLU A 8 -17.02 -23.20 -28.68
N LYS A 9 -16.94 -24.14 -29.62
CA LYS A 9 -16.25 -25.43 -29.54
C LYS A 9 -14.78 -25.28 -29.90
N ALA A 10 -13.91 -25.96 -29.17
CA ALA A 10 -12.51 -26.19 -29.54
C ALA A 10 -12.39 -27.35 -30.55
N PRO A 11 -11.47 -27.30 -31.53
CA PRO A 11 -11.13 -28.45 -32.34
C PRO A 11 -9.99 -29.29 -31.75
N VAL A 12 -10.15 -30.59 -31.98
CA VAL A 12 -9.32 -31.74 -31.60
C VAL A 12 -8.18 -31.94 -32.61
N GLY A 13 -7.03 -32.42 -32.13
CA GLY A 13 -6.18 -33.35 -32.88
C GLY A 13 -4.68 -33.04 -32.87
N TYR A 14 -3.86 -33.95 -32.34
CA TYR A 14 -3.01 -34.83 -33.14
C TYR A 14 -2.39 -35.94 -32.28
N ARG A 15 -2.32 -37.15 -32.86
CA ARG A 15 -1.82 -38.40 -32.28
C ARG A 15 -0.29 -38.47 -32.33
N GLY A 16 0.25 -39.34 -31.48
CA GLY A 16 1.67 -39.48 -31.16
C GLY A 16 2.59 -40.01 -32.26
N LEU A 17 3.87 -40.13 -31.91
CA LEU A 17 4.80 -41.15 -32.39
C LEU A 17 5.96 -41.26 -31.40
N SER A 18 6.16 -42.46 -30.90
CA SER A 18 7.30 -42.93 -30.12
C SER A 18 8.50 -43.19 -31.02
N PHE A 19 9.70 -42.82 -30.58
CA PHE A 19 10.94 -43.47 -31.02
C PHE A 19 11.94 -43.55 -29.85
N GLN A 20 12.30 -44.79 -29.48
CA GLN A 20 13.51 -45.10 -28.73
C GLN A 20 14.72 -45.04 -29.67
N LYS A 21 15.82 -44.41 -29.25
CA LYS A 21 17.12 -45.08 -29.03
C LYS A 21 18.21 -44.07 -28.64
N ALA A 22 19.07 -44.57 -27.77
CA ALA A 22 20.20 -43.94 -27.11
C ALA A 22 21.28 -43.42 -28.07
N TYR A 23 22.05 -42.43 -27.64
CA TYR A 23 23.52 -42.42 -27.61
C TYR A 23 23.99 -41.32 -26.64
N GLY A 24 24.88 -41.68 -25.73
CA GLY A 24 25.44 -40.77 -24.74
C GLY A 24 26.46 -39.82 -25.34
N ILE A 25 26.39 -38.55 -24.95
CA ILE A 25 27.53 -37.64 -24.91
C ILE A 25 27.38 -36.83 -23.62
N LEU A 26 28.34 -37.03 -22.72
CA LEU A 26 28.51 -36.28 -21.48
C LEU A 26 28.91 -34.85 -21.85
N PHE A 27 27.94 -33.94 -21.94
CA PHE A 27 28.21 -32.52 -22.19
C PHE A 27 28.47 -31.83 -20.85
N ILE A 28 29.75 -31.67 -20.50
CA ILE A 28 30.17 -30.75 -19.44
C ILE A 28 29.88 -29.34 -19.95
N MET A 29 28.69 -28.81 -19.64
CA MET A 29 28.42 -27.39 -19.84
C MET A 29 29.20 -26.59 -18.80
N SER A 30 30.33 -26.05 -19.24
CA SER A 30 30.94 -24.85 -18.68
C SER A 30 29.86 -23.82 -18.37
N GLN A 31 29.69 -23.48 -17.09
CA GLN A 31 28.86 -22.38 -16.66
C GLN A 31 29.47 -21.08 -17.18
N SER A 32 29.05 -20.66 -18.37
CA SER A 32 29.25 -19.31 -18.84
C SER A 32 28.50 -18.37 -17.89
N ASN A 33 29.28 -17.59 -17.14
CA ASN A 33 28.83 -16.50 -16.29
C ASN A 33 28.14 -15.43 -17.15
N TYR A 34 26.88 -15.66 -17.53
CA TYR A 34 25.99 -14.60 -17.97
C TYR A 34 25.61 -13.76 -16.75
N LYS A 35 26.51 -12.84 -16.37
CA LYS A 35 26.14 -11.68 -15.56
C LYS A 35 25.10 -10.91 -16.37
N LYS A 36 23.80 -11.17 -16.13
CA LYS A 36 22.73 -10.25 -16.50
C LYS A 36 23.14 -8.89 -15.96
N LYS A 37 23.52 -7.96 -16.84
CA LYS A 37 23.68 -6.55 -16.48
C LYS A 37 22.37 -6.13 -15.84
N SER A 38 22.39 -5.85 -14.54
CA SER A 38 21.26 -5.24 -13.86
C SER A 38 20.90 -3.97 -14.62
N PRO A 39 19.60 -3.74 -14.92
CA PRO A 39 19.20 -2.55 -15.65
C PRO A 39 19.69 -1.31 -14.89
N ALA A 40 20.27 -0.36 -15.62
CA ALA A 40 20.80 0.87 -15.05
C ALA A 40 19.79 1.52 -14.11
N LYS A 41 20.18 1.77 -12.86
CA LYS A 41 19.32 2.38 -11.84
C LYS A 41 18.82 3.74 -12.35
N ASN A 42 17.53 3.85 -12.58
CA ASN A 42 16.89 5.11 -12.94
C ASN A 42 16.86 6.00 -11.69
N THR A 43 17.89 6.84 -11.50
CA THR A 43 18.04 7.74 -10.35
C THR A 43 17.33 9.09 -10.54
N LYS A 44 16.37 9.16 -11.48
CA LYS A 44 15.69 10.41 -11.82
C LYS A 44 14.97 11.00 -10.60
N LYS A 45 15.35 12.24 -10.28
CA LYS A 45 14.65 13.12 -9.36
C LYS A 45 13.81 14.10 -10.18
N LYS A 46 12.59 14.36 -9.75
CA LYS A 46 11.70 15.35 -10.35
C LYS A 46 11.08 16.18 -9.23
N ILE A 47 11.24 17.49 -9.33
CA ILE A 47 10.51 18.45 -8.52
C ILE A 47 9.56 19.17 -9.47
N ILE A 48 8.27 19.16 -9.14
CA ILE A 48 7.32 20.14 -9.65
C ILE A 48 6.81 20.92 -8.44
N ASP A 49 6.27 22.11 -8.67
CA ASP A 49 5.70 22.89 -7.58
C ASP A 49 4.64 22.07 -6.83
N GLY A 50 4.80 21.91 -5.50
CA GLY A 50 3.96 21.06 -4.67
C GLY A 50 4.29 19.56 -4.64
N MET A 51 5.31 19.06 -5.35
CA MET A 51 5.59 17.62 -5.38
C MET A 51 7.04 17.26 -5.73
N TYR A 52 7.57 16.27 -5.02
CA TYR A 52 8.90 15.69 -5.20
C TYR A 52 8.81 14.19 -5.46
N TYR A 53 9.51 13.73 -6.48
CA TYR A 53 9.68 12.31 -6.76
C TYR A 53 11.15 11.95 -6.92
N ASN A 54 11.57 10.84 -6.31
CA ASN A 54 12.91 10.28 -6.42
C ASN A 54 12.81 8.78 -6.71
N ALA A 55 13.09 8.39 -7.95
CA ALA A 55 13.04 7.01 -8.39
C ALA A 55 14.13 6.11 -7.75
N GLY A 56 15.20 6.69 -7.22
CA GLY A 56 16.32 5.97 -6.60
C GLY A 56 16.53 6.36 -5.15
N PHE A 57 15.44 6.57 -4.40
CA PHE A 57 15.52 6.94 -2.98
C PHE A 57 16.19 5.84 -2.16
N LEU A 58 15.77 4.59 -2.34
CA LEU A 58 16.41 3.43 -1.73
C LEU A 58 17.44 2.82 -2.68
N ASN A 59 18.64 2.54 -2.17
CA ASN A 59 19.66 1.75 -2.85
C ASN A 59 19.52 0.25 -2.49
N GLY A 60 20.35 -0.62 -3.07
CA GLY A 60 20.25 -2.08 -2.86
C GLY A 60 20.23 -2.49 -1.37
N PRO A 61 21.25 -2.12 -0.58
CA PRO A 61 21.29 -2.42 0.85
C PRO A 61 20.13 -1.85 1.65
N SER A 62 19.82 -0.56 1.51
CA SER A 62 18.71 0.08 2.23
C SER A 62 17.36 -0.51 1.86
N LYS A 63 17.20 -0.93 0.59
CA LYS A 63 16.00 -1.56 0.09
C LYS A 63 15.79 -2.94 0.71
N GLU A 64 16.80 -3.81 0.68
CA GLU A 64 16.67 -5.14 1.29
C GLU A 64 16.51 -5.05 2.82
N GLN A 65 17.15 -4.07 3.46
CA GLN A 65 16.91 -3.80 4.88
C GLN A 65 15.45 -3.42 5.15
N LEU A 66 14.86 -2.51 4.34
CA LEU A 66 13.45 -2.16 4.49
C LEU A 66 12.53 -3.36 4.30
N ILE A 67 12.82 -4.21 3.31
CA ILE A 67 11.99 -5.39 3.03
C ILE A 67 12.07 -6.39 4.17
N ASN A 68 13.27 -6.66 4.69
CA ASN A 68 13.44 -7.54 5.84
C ASN A 68 12.71 -7.04 7.09
N GLU A 69 12.51 -5.72 7.26
CA GLU A 69 11.67 -5.20 8.34
C GLU A 69 10.18 -5.41 8.04
N ILE A 70 9.73 -5.09 6.82
CA ILE A 70 8.31 -5.17 6.45
C ILE A 70 7.80 -6.61 6.46
N GLU A 71 8.60 -7.56 6.01
CA GLU A 71 8.24 -8.99 5.96
C GLU A 71 8.20 -9.64 7.35
N LYS A 72 8.42 -8.90 8.44
CA LYS A 72 8.15 -9.35 9.81
C LYS A 72 6.74 -8.98 10.29
N PHE A 73 6.08 -8.02 9.64
CA PHE A 73 4.75 -7.60 10.04
C PHE A 73 3.69 -8.59 9.57
N HIS A 74 2.65 -8.75 10.39
CA HIS A 74 1.49 -9.57 10.09
C HIS A 74 0.31 -8.65 9.74
N PRO A 75 0.14 -8.25 8.46
CA PRO A 75 -0.94 -7.37 8.05
C PRO A 75 -2.32 -7.99 8.30
N ILE A 76 -3.30 -7.11 8.50
CA ILE A 76 -4.67 -7.51 8.79
C ILE A 76 -5.64 -6.98 7.72
N TRP A 77 -6.77 -7.65 7.62
CA TRP A 77 -7.93 -7.15 6.90
C TRP A 77 -8.78 -6.36 7.88
N GLU A 78 -9.11 -5.11 7.53
CA GLU A 78 -10.04 -4.29 8.30
C GLU A 78 -11.36 -4.15 7.56
N GLU A 79 -12.45 -4.02 8.31
CA GLU A 79 -13.74 -3.58 7.81
C GLU A 79 -13.76 -2.06 7.70
N ARG A 80 -14.49 -1.54 6.70
CA ARG A 80 -14.73 -0.09 6.59
C ARG A 80 -15.76 0.42 7.59
N PHE A 81 -16.55 -0.49 8.13
CA PHE A 81 -17.69 -0.21 8.99
C PHE A 81 -17.59 -1.05 10.25
N SER A 82 -18.30 -0.63 11.28
CA SER A 82 -18.41 -1.33 12.56
C SER A 82 -19.82 -1.23 13.11
N LYS A 83 -20.05 -1.80 14.30
CA LYS A 83 -21.37 -1.74 14.93
C LYS A 83 -21.73 -0.32 15.33
N SER A 84 -20.78 0.45 15.88
CA SER A 84 -21.00 1.86 16.22
C SER A 84 -20.88 2.82 15.03
N ASN A 85 -20.34 2.35 13.89
CA ASN A 85 -20.23 3.11 12.65
C ASN A 85 -20.71 2.26 11.45
N PRO A 86 -22.03 2.04 11.31
CA PRO A 86 -22.58 1.20 10.25
C PRO A 86 -22.44 1.85 8.87
N PRO A 87 -22.61 1.06 7.78
CA PRO A 87 -22.66 1.62 6.43
C PRO A 87 -23.72 2.72 6.31
N PRO A 88 -23.44 3.81 5.58
CA PRO A 88 -24.46 4.81 5.27
C PRO A 88 -25.57 4.20 4.40
N GLU A 89 -26.74 4.85 4.39
CA GLU A 89 -27.88 4.41 3.59
C GLU A 89 -27.49 4.23 2.11
N GLY A 90 -27.80 3.05 1.55
CA GLY A 90 -27.47 2.68 0.18
C GLY A 90 -26.06 2.12 -0.03
N ASP A 91 -25.23 2.05 0.99
CA ASP A 91 -23.97 1.30 0.98
C ASP A 91 -24.14 -0.07 1.66
N THR A 92 -23.19 -0.97 1.42
CA THR A 92 -23.19 -2.32 1.99
C THR A 92 -21.98 -2.52 2.87
N TRP A 93 -22.10 -3.44 3.83
CA TRP A 93 -20.95 -3.90 4.61
C TRP A 93 -19.82 -4.38 3.69
N ARG A 94 -18.60 -3.90 3.91
CA ARG A 94 -17.44 -4.27 3.08
C ARG A 94 -16.11 -4.00 3.78
N GLY A 95 -15.18 -4.92 3.52
CA GLY A 95 -13.79 -4.80 3.92
C GLY A 95 -12.98 -3.81 3.11
N LEU A 96 -11.76 -3.56 3.56
CA LEU A 96 -10.71 -3.03 2.72
C LEU A 96 -10.43 -4.01 1.56
N LEU A 97 -10.05 -3.47 0.41
CA LEU A 97 -9.68 -4.28 -0.76
C LEU A 97 -8.33 -4.97 -0.61
N ARG A 98 -7.60 -4.66 0.45
CA ARG A 98 -6.25 -5.17 0.67
C ARG A 98 -5.89 -5.19 2.15
N PRO A 99 -4.93 -6.04 2.53
CA PRO A 99 -4.36 -6.04 3.86
C PRO A 99 -3.61 -4.74 4.15
N VAL A 100 -3.60 -4.37 5.43
CA VAL A 100 -2.91 -3.18 5.93
C VAL A 100 -2.13 -3.48 7.21
N TYR A 101 -1.14 -2.64 7.46
CA TYR A 101 -0.48 -2.52 8.76
C TYR A 101 -0.25 -1.05 9.06
N TRP A 102 -0.31 -0.65 10.33
CA TRP A 102 0.06 0.71 10.74
C TRP A 102 1.22 0.73 11.72
N LEU A 103 2.02 1.80 11.64
CA LEU A 103 3.06 2.13 12.60
C LEU A 103 2.91 3.58 13.07
N GLY A 104 3.43 3.85 14.27
CA GLY A 104 3.35 5.11 15.00
C GLY A 104 1.98 5.29 15.64
N ASN A 105 0.97 5.57 14.81
CA ASN A 105 -0.40 5.74 15.26
C ASN A 105 -1.37 5.07 14.27
N TRP A 106 -2.22 4.18 14.78
CA TRP A 106 -3.15 3.36 14.01
C TRP A 106 -4.48 4.10 13.85
N GLN A 107 -4.88 4.41 12.61
CA GLN A 107 -6.19 4.97 12.31
C GLN A 107 -7.07 3.85 11.74
N PHE A 108 -7.96 3.30 12.56
CA PHE A 108 -8.81 2.17 12.16
C PHE A 108 -9.81 2.60 11.09
N ALA A 109 -9.89 1.82 10.00
CA ALA A 109 -10.80 2.07 8.89
C ALA A 109 -12.25 2.16 9.35
N CYS A 110 -12.65 1.30 10.29
CA CYS A 110 -14.01 1.24 10.80
C CYS A 110 -14.40 2.40 11.73
N LEU A 111 -13.42 3.13 12.28
CA LEU A 111 -13.66 4.27 13.18
C LEU A 111 -13.70 5.60 12.42
N ASP A 112 -14.47 5.65 11.33
CA ASP A 112 -14.75 6.88 10.57
C ASP A 112 -13.54 7.52 9.86
N TYR A 113 -12.52 6.73 9.56
CA TYR A 113 -11.29 7.19 8.88
C TYR A 113 -11.55 7.88 7.53
N PHE A 114 -12.61 7.48 6.82
CA PHE A 114 -12.91 7.95 5.46
C PHE A 114 -13.84 9.18 5.38
N HIS A 115 -14.29 9.76 6.49
CA HIS A 115 -15.23 10.91 6.48
C HIS A 115 -14.70 12.23 7.08
N PRO A 116 -13.46 12.66 6.79
CA PRO A 116 -12.99 14.00 7.15
C PRO A 116 -13.81 15.09 6.43
N PRO A 117 -14.04 16.27 7.05
CA PRO A 117 -13.46 16.74 8.31
C PRO A 117 -14.17 16.23 9.58
N HIS A 118 -15.18 15.36 9.44
CA HIS A 118 -15.82 14.70 10.57
C HIS A 118 -15.01 13.48 11.02
N GLY A 119 -15.37 12.89 12.17
CA GLY A 119 -14.76 11.63 12.62
C GLY A 119 -13.31 11.70 13.10
N LEU A 120 -12.75 12.89 13.37
CA LEU A 120 -11.35 13.01 13.83
C LEU A 120 -11.14 12.50 15.27
N GLU A 121 -12.15 12.60 16.12
CA GLU A 121 -12.10 12.20 17.52
C GLU A 121 -12.21 10.67 17.67
N HIS A 122 -11.35 10.11 18.52
CA HIS A 122 -11.33 8.69 18.87
C HIS A 122 -11.31 7.75 17.65
N ARG A 123 -10.59 8.09 16.58
CA ARG A 123 -10.31 7.18 15.46
C ARG A 123 -8.89 6.63 15.44
N CYS A 124 -7.98 7.34 16.12
CA CYS A 124 -6.56 7.07 16.09
C CYS A 124 -6.07 6.63 17.46
N LEU A 125 -5.48 5.43 17.50
CA LEU A 125 -4.84 4.87 18.68
C LEU A 125 -3.31 4.98 18.53
N ARG A 126 -2.58 5.16 19.63
CA ARG A 126 -1.13 4.94 19.61
C ARG A 126 -0.82 3.48 19.23
N ALA A 127 0.18 3.29 18.40
CA ALA A 127 0.59 1.97 17.90
C ALA A 127 2.08 1.71 18.16
N GLU A 128 2.56 0.59 17.64
CA GLU A 128 3.98 0.27 17.57
C GLU A 128 4.78 1.41 16.96
N GLN A 129 5.93 1.72 17.55
CA GLN A 129 6.85 2.73 17.02
C GLN A 129 7.46 2.28 15.69
N PHE A 130 7.98 3.23 14.92
CA PHE A 130 8.74 2.87 13.73
C PHE A 130 9.99 2.05 14.13
N PRO A 131 10.28 0.93 13.44
CA PRO A 131 11.56 0.25 13.60
C PRO A 131 12.72 1.21 13.38
N PRO A 132 13.89 1.03 14.04
CA PRO A 132 14.99 1.99 14.01
C PRO A 132 15.44 2.40 12.60
N PHE A 133 15.43 1.47 11.65
CA PHE A 133 15.76 1.78 10.26
C PHE A 133 14.69 2.63 9.57
N MET A 134 13.40 2.33 9.79
CA MET A 134 12.30 3.14 9.27
C MET A 134 12.28 4.54 9.88
N GLN A 135 12.58 4.68 11.18
CA GLN A 135 12.72 5.99 11.82
C GLN A 135 13.78 6.85 11.13
N LYS A 136 14.95 6.29 10.78
CA LYS A 136 15.98 7.02 10.03
C LYS A 136 15.48 7.52 8.66
N LEU A 137 14.66 6.72 7.97
CA LEU A 137 14.03 7.13 6.71
C LEU A 137 13.02 8.25 6.94
N VAL A 138 12.22 8.15 8.00
CA VAL A 138 11.26 9.19 8.41
C VAL A 138 11.98 10.51 8.67
N ASP A 139 13.02 10.51 9.52
CA ASP A 139 13.81 11.71 9.84
C ASP A 139 14.41 12.35 8.57
N GLN A 140 14.91 11.52 7.66
CA GLN A 140 15.45 11.98 6.37
C GLN A 140 14.36 12.63 5.51
N ILE A 141 13.19 12.02 5.43
CA ILE A 141 12.05 12.53 4.65
C ILE A 141 11.54 13.83 5.24
N GLU A 142 11.40 13.94 6.56
CA GLU A 142 11.00 15.17 7.24
C GLU A 142 11.97 16.30 6.96
N ALA A 143 13.27 16.06 7.13
CA ALA A 143 14.30 17.07 6.88
C ALA A 143 14.32 17.55 5.43
N MET A 144 14.08 16.65 4.46
CA MET A 144 13.91 17.02 3.05
C MET A 144 12.64 17.84 2.84
N THR A 145 11.53 17.43 3.45
CA THR A 145 10.22 18.06 3.30
C THR A 145 10.23 19.50 3.84
N HIS A 146 10.77 19.73 5.04
CA HIS A 146 10.90 21.07 5.61
C HIS A 146 11.68 22.03 4.69
N LYS A 147 12.74 21.54 4.02
CA LYS A 147 13.53 22.35 3.09
C LYS A 147 12.78 22.71 1.81
N MET A 148 11.99 21.79 1.28
CA MET A 148 11.30 21.94 -0.01
C MET A 148 9.95 22.65 0.13
N ALA A 149 9.11 22.23 1.08
CA ALA A 149 7.74 22.69 1.22
C ALA A 149 7.61 23.99 2.04
N ARG A 150 8.59 24.30 2.90
CA ARG A 150 8.69 25.57 3.66
C ARG A 150 7.35 25.99 4.29
N ASN A 151 6.68 26.98 3.70
CA ASN A 151 5.44 27.58 4.21
C ASN A 151 4.24 26.63 4.13
N ASP A 152 4.31 25.58 3.30
CA ASP A 152 3.27 24.54 3.21
C ASP A 152 3.41 23.46 4.30
N VAL A 153 4.40 23.59 5.20
CA VAL A 153 4.58 22.70 6.35
C VAL A 153 3.93 23.33 7.59
N PRO A 154 2.85 22.75 8.14
CA PRO A 154 2.21 23.25 9.34
C PRO A 154 3.15 23.28 10.54
N LYS A 155 2.87 24.18 11.50
CA LYS A 155 3.60 24.20 12.77
C LYS A 155 3.45 22.87 13.50
N GLY A 156 4.56 22.31 13.95
CA GLY A 156 4.59 21.03 14.68
C GLY A 156 4.36 19.80 13.79
N TRP A 157 4.30 19.96 12.46
CA TRP A 157 4.21 18.84 11.53
C TRP A 157 5.40 17.90 11.72
N LYS A 158 5.08 16.61 11.80
CA LYS A 158 6.01 15.47 11.88
C LYS A 158 5.32 14.25 11.27
N LEU A 159 6.06 13.37 10.64
CA LEU A 159 5.59 12.08 10.17
C LEU A 159 5.54 11.12 11.36
N ASN A 160 4.38 11.02 12.00
CA ASN A 160 4.16 10.16 13.17
C ASN A 160 3.21 8.99 12.90
N THR A 161 2.69 8.83 11.69
CA THR A 161 1.90 7.65 11.30
C THR A 161 2.36 7.12 9.95
N CYS A 162 2.38 5.80 9.79
CA CYS A 162 2.63 5.13 8.52
C CYS A 162 1.58 4.06 8.26
N LEU A 163 0.82 4.20 7.17
CA LEU A 163 -0.02 3.14 6.64
C LEU A 163 0.77 2.32 5.61
N ILE A 164 0.94 1.03 5.87
CA ILE A 164 1.53 0.06 4.96
C ILE A 164 0.39 -0.65 4.21
N ASN A 165 0.37 -0.51 2.88
CA ASN A 165 -0.62 -1.15 2.02
C ASN A 165 0.05 -2.28 1.22
N TYR A 166 -0.58 -3.46 1.24
CA TYR A 166 -0.12 -4.65 0.55
C TYR A 166 -0.93 -4.84 -0.73
N TYR A 167 -0.35 -4.49 -1.88
CA TYR A 167 -1.03 -4.59 -3.18
C TYR A 167 -0.74 -5.93 -3.83
N GLY A 168 -1.80 -6.66 -4.15
CA GLY A 168 -1.70 -8.02 -4.64
C GLY A 168 -3.02 -8.59 -5.14
N SER A 169 -3.07 -9.91 -5.18
CA SER A 169 -4.25 -10.67 -5.59
C SER A 169 -4.73 -11.54 -4.44
N LYS A 170 -6.06 -11.63 -4.25
CA LYS A 170 -6.69 -12.50 -3.25
C LYS A 170 -7.22 -13.76 -3.91
N ARG A 171 -7.07 -14.91 -3.27
CA ARG A 171 -7.71 -16.15 -3.68
C ARG A 171 -9.17 -16.16 -3.21
N ASP A 172 -10.11 -16.38 -4.13
CA ASP A 172 -11.52 -16.56 -3.79
C ASP A 172 -11.84 -18.00 -3.36
N GLU A 173 -13.09 -18.25 -2.95
CA GLU A 173 -13.56 -19.57 -2.51
C GLU A 173 -13.47 -20.64 -3.60
N ALA A 174 -13.51 -20.25 -4.88
CA ALA A 174 -13.33 -21.14 -6.02
C ALA A 174 -11.85 -21.37 -6.37
N GLY A 175 -10.92 -20.76 -5.62
CA GLY A 175 -9.48 -20.85 -5.82
C GLY A 175 -8.94 -19.91 -6.90
N GLN A 176 -9.77 -19.04 -7.49
CA GLN A 176 -9.36 -18.09 -8.52
C GLN A 176 -8.68 -16.86 -7.89
N MET A 177 -7.67 -16.33 -8.58
CA MET A 177 -6.97 -15.13 -8.13
C MET A 177 -7.69 -13.88 -8.61
N GLN A 178 -8.22 -13.11 -7.68
CA GLN A 178 -8.83 -11.80 -7.91
C GLN A 178 -7.79 -10.70 -7.71
N ASP A 179 -7.50 -9.92 -8.76
CA ASP A 179 -6.59 -8.78 -8.66
C ASP A 179 -7.25 -7.61 -7.93
N LEU A 180 -6.70 -7.25 -6.77
CA LEU A 180 -7.15 -6.15 -5.92
C LEU A 180 -6.11 -5.03 -5.81
N ALA A 181 -5.05 -5.07 -6.63
CA ALA A 181 -3.92 -4.16 -6.60
C ALA A 181 -4.25 -2.79 -7.22
N ARG A 182 -5.21 -2.08 -6.62
CA ARG A 182 -5.68 -0.74 -7.02
C ARG A 182 -6.20 0.03 -5.81
N VAL A 183 -6.24 1.36 -5.92
CA VAL A 183 -7.00 2.22 -5.00
C VAL A 183 -7.74 3.26 -5.82
N GLY A 184 -9.02 3.47 -5.50
CA GLY A 184 -9.85 4.49 -6.13
C GLY A 184 -9.44 5.91 -5.75
N ASP A 185 -10.16 6.87 -6.31
CA ASP A 185 -9.99 8.30 -6.05
C ASP A 185 -10.21 8.58 -4.55
N HIS A 186 -9.19 9.15 -3.89
CA HIS A 186 -9.26 9.57 -2.48
C HIS A 186 -8.35 10.77 -2.20
N LYS A 187 -8.47 11.35 -1.01
CA LYS A 187 -7.58 12.37 -0.46
C LYS A 187 -7.06 11.91 0.88
N ASP A 188 -5.83 12.28 1.20
CA ASP A 188 -5.30 12.15 2.55
C ASP A 188 -5.70 13.40 3.33
N SER A 189 -6.47 13.24 4.41
CA SER A 189 -7.06 14.37 5.15
C SER A 189 -6.16 14.94 6.22
N GLU A 190 -5.11 14.21 6.58
CA GLU A 190 -4.11 14.61 7.55
C GLU A 190 -3.45 15.92 7.12
N PRO A 191 -3.21 16.85 8.06
CA PRO A 191 -2.62 18.14 7.73
C PRO A 191 -1.18 18.02 7.21
N GLY A 192 -0.84 18.91 6.28
CA GLY A 192 0.53 19.07 5.77
C GLY A 192 0.94 18.02 4.71
N PRO A 193 2.25 17.98 4.39
CA PRO A 193 2.78 17.09 3.38
C PRO A 193 2.56 15.59 3.68
N VAL A 194 2.47 14.80 2.61
CA VAL A 194 2.40 13.33 2.66
C VAL A 194 3.61 12.76 1.92
N ALA A 195 4.21 11.71 2.49
CA ALA A 195 5.31 10.99 1.87
C ALA A 195 4.95 9.53 1.63
N SER A 196 5.46 8.95 0.55
CA SER A 196 5.17 7.57 0.16
C SER A 196 6.42 6.88 -0.39
N ILE A 197 6.78 5.74 0.21
CA ILE A 197 7.82 4.84 -0.32
C ILE A 197 7.15 3.65 -1.03
N SER A 198 7.63 3.32 -2.22
CA SER A 198 7.13 2.21 -3.04
C SER A 198 8.15 1.07 -3.15
N MET A 199 7.69 -0.17 -3.00
CA MET A 199 8.50 -1.38 -3.06
C MET A 199 7.84 -2.43 -3.97
N GLY A 200 8.63 -3.16 -4.76
CA GLY A 200 8.13 -4.22 -5.65
C GLY A 200 7.62 -3.71 -7.00
N GLU A 201 6.55 -4.32 -7.52
CA GLU A 201 5.99 -3.97 -8.82
C GLU A 201 5.62 -2.48 -8.93
N ARG A 202 5.85 -1.88 -10.10
CA ARG A 202 5.55 -0.45 -10.30
C ARG A 202 4.04 -0.20 -10.38
N ALA A 203 3.62 0.95 -9.87
CA ALA A 203 2.23 1.39 -9.88
C ALA A 203 2.03 2.63 -10.77
N MET A 204 0.95 2.64 -11.54
CA MET A 204 0.48 3.86 -12.21
C MET A 204 -0.29 4.70 -11.19
N PHE A 205 0.34 5.78 -10.74
CA PHE A 205 -0.22 6.72 -9.79
C PHE A 205 -0.71 7.97 -10.51
N GLN A 206 -1.89 8.46 -10.15
CA GLN A 206 -2.51 9.61 -10.79
C GLN A 206 -3.06 10.58 -9.77
N PHE A 207 -2.90 11.87 -10.04
CA PHE A 207 -3.70 12.94 -9.46
C PHE A 207 -4.83 13.31 -10.42
N VAL A 208 -6.05 13.37 -9.92
CA VAL A 208 -7.27 13.53 -10.73
C VAL A 208 -8.23 14.56 -10.13
N LYS A 209 -9.13 15.09 -10.95
CA LYS A 209 -10.16 16.07 -10.53
C LYS A 209 -11.36 15.43 -9.84
N GLY A 210 -11.50 14.10 -9.88
CA GLY A 210 -12.66 13.37 -9.34
C GLY A 210 -13.88 13.37 -10.26
N LYS A 211 -13.70 13.63 -11.56
CA LYS A 211 -14.77 13.61 -12.58
C LYS A 211 -14.49 12.48 -13.57
N ALA A 212 -14.87 11.25 -13.25
CA ALA A 212 -14.44 10.05 -13.98
C ALA A 212 -14.73 10.08 -15.50
N GLN A 213 -15.81 10.76 -15.90
CA GLN A 213 -16.28 10.90 -17.27
C GLN A 213 -15.61 12.05 -18.04
N ASP A 214 -14.80 12.88 -17.37
CA ASP A 214 -14.06 13.97 -17.99
C ASP A 214 -12.77 13.42 -18.66
N PRO A 215 -12.57 13.59 -19.98
CA PRO A 215 -11.33 13.19 -20.64
C PRO A 215 -10.10 13.94 -20.12
N LYS A 216 -10.28 15.07 -19.43
CA LYS A 216 -9.24 15.85 -18.75
C LYS A 216 -9.25 15.64 -17.23
N ASN A 217 -9.77 14.50 -16.76
CA ASN A 217 -9.80 14.17 -15.33
C ASN A 217 -8.39 13.99 -14.76
N VAL A 218 -7.48 13.36 -15.51
CA VAL A 218 -6.09 13.13 -15.09
C VAL A 218 -5.29 14.43 -15.22
N VAL A 219 -4.78 14.94 -14.11
CA VAL A 219 -4.00 16.19 -14.03
C VAL A 219 -2.51 15.90 -14.01
N HIS A 220 -2.12 14.84 -13.31
CA HIS A 220 -0.74 14.36 -13.29
C HIS A 220 -0.74 12.85 -13.21
N GLU A 221 0.19 12.21 -13.91
CA GLU A 221 0.39 10.76 -13.82
C GLU A 221 1.88 10.42 -13.82
N MET A 222 2.21 9.35 -13.11
CA MET A 222 3.57 8.85 -13.04
C MET A 222 3.62 7.37 -12.68
N TRP A 223 4.73 6.73 -13.04
CA TRP A 223 5.08 5.42 -12.51
C TRP A 223 5.83 5.57 -11.19
N LEU A 224 5.30 4.97 -10.13
CA LEU A 224 6.02 4.78 -8.87
C LEU A 224 6.80 3.47 -8.97
N ASN A 225 8.14 3.55 -8.94
CA ASN A 225 9.03 2.42 -9.14
C ASN A 225 9.43 1.78 -7.80
N ASP A 226 9.99 0.57 -7.88
CA ASP A 226 10.65 -0.09 -6.75
C ASP A 226 11.73 0.81 -6.12
N GLY A 227 11.69 0.98 -4.80
CA GLY A 227 12.60 1.82 -4.04
C GLY A 227 12.42 3.34 -4.22
N SER A 228 11.31 3.78 -4.81
CA SER A 228 11.05 5.21 -5.05
C SER A 228 10.37 5.91 -3.87
N LEU A 229 10.63 7.22 -3.76
CA LEU A 229 9.97 8.13 -2.82
C LEU A 229 9.15 9.15 -3.60
N LEU A 230 7.90 9.34 -3.20
CA LEU A 230 7.03 10.45 -3.59
C LEU A 230 6.74 11.28 -2.34
N ILE A 231 6.89 12.60 -2.41
CA ILE A 231 6.38 13.54 -1.41
C ILE A 231 5.49 14.52 -2.15
N PHE A 232 4.29 14.78 -1.65
CA PHE A 232 3.44 15.84 -2.20
C PHE A 232 2.92 16.73 -1.08
N TRP A 233 2.87 18.01 -1.40
CA TRP A 233 2.45 19.11 -0.55
C TRP A 233 1.67 20.11 -1.41
N SER A 234 1.38 21.30 -0.89
CA SER A 234 0.54 22.34 -1.49
C SER A 234 -0.95 22.01 -1.52
N LYS A 235 -1.76 23.07 -1.47
CA LYS A 235 -3.21 23.05 -1.60
C LYS A 235 -3.69 22.23 -2.81
N ARG A 236 -3.01 22.37 -3.96
CA ARG A 236 -3.40 21.69 -5.19
C ARG A 236 -3.42 20.16 -5.04
N PHE A 237 -2.36 19.57 -4.49
CA PHE A 237 -2.27 18.12 -4.36
C PHE A 237 -2.92 17.56 -3.10
N LYS A 238 -3.04 18.37 -2.03
CA LYS A 238 -3.63 17.96 -0.76
C LYS A 238 -5.14 18.17 -0.66
N GLU A 239 -5.65 19.28 -1.19
CA GLU A 239 -7.04 19.71 -0.96
C GLU A 239 -7.88 19.67 -2.24
N GLU A 240 -7.31 20.01 -3.39
CA GLU A 240 -8.09 20.16 -4.62
C GLU A 240 -8.21 18.84 -5.39
N LEU A 241 -7.09 18.14 -5.58
CA LEU A 241 -7.02 16.91 -6.37
C LEU A 241 -7.23 15.66 -5.52
N PHE A 242 -7.88 14.66 -6.10
CA PHE A 242 -7.85 13.29 -5.61
C PHE A 242 -6.60 12.59 -6.13
N HIS A 243 -6.20 11.51 -5.49
CA HIS A 243 -5.18 10.61 -6.02
C HIS A 243 -5.63 9.16 -5.97
N ARG A 244 -5.00 8.34 -6.84
CA ARG A 244 -5.37 6.94 -7.03
C ARG A 244 -4.21 6.10 -7.55
N VAL A 245 -4.33 4.79 -7.39
CA VAL A 245 -3.50 3.79 -8.08
C VAL A 245 -4.41 3.05 -9.06
N GLN A 246 -4.26 3.36 -10.34
CA GLN A 246 -5.11 2.78 -11.38
C GLN A 246 -4.76 1.31 -11.65
N ARG A 247 -3.47 0.99 -11.64
CA ARG A 247 -2.95 -0.36 -11.82
C ARG A 247 -1.59 -0.54 -11.19
N VAL A 248 -1.32 -1.75 -10.73
CA VAL A 248 0.02 -2.24 -10.37
C VAL A 248 0.40 -3.30 -11.40
N GLU A 249 1.62 -3.24 -11.94
CA GLU A 249 2.08 -4.28 -12.86
C GLU A 249 2.16 -5.65 -12.17
N ALA A 250 2.17 -6.70 -13.00
CA ALA A 250 2.31 -8.09 -12.59
C ALA A 250 3.31 -8.78 -13.53
N LYS A 251 4.50 -8.17 -13.67
CA LYS A 251 5.53 -8.61 -14.63
C LYS A 251 6.77 -9.18 -13.95
N GLY A 252 7.05 -8.77 -12.72
CA GLY A 252 8.17 -9.30 -11.96
C GLY A 252 7.83 -10.59 -11.23
N ASN A 253 8.89 -11.18 -10.69
CA ASN A 253 8.84 -12.47 -10.01
C ASN A 253 8.92 -12.34 -8.49
N ARG A 254 8.95 -11.12 -7.94
CA ARG A 254 9.03 -10.93 -6.48
C ARG A 254 7.63 -11.02 -5.89
N ILE A 255 7.46 -11.99 -5.01
CA ILE A 255 6.33 -12.10 -4.10
C ILE A 255 6.89 -11.82 -2.71
N PHE A 256 6.25 -10.93 -1.97
CA PHE A 256 6.64 -10.60 -0.60
C PHE A 256 6.10 -11.66 0.36
N ASN A 257 6.82 -11.92 1.44
CA ASN A 257 6.23 -12.65 2.55
C ASN A 257 5.28 -11.71 3.32
N ASP A 258 3.98 -11.90 3.13
CA ASP A 258 2.93 -11.11 3.77
C ASP A 258 2.19 -11.85 4.90
N HIS A 259 2.56 -13.11 5.17
CA HIS A 259 1.96 -13.98 6.20
C HIS A 259 0.45 -14.18 6.03
N LEU A 260 -0.06 -14.13 4.79
CA LEU A 260 -1.46 -14.37 4.47
C LEU A 260 -1.60 -15.61 3.57
N ASP A 261 -2.44 -16.55 3.98
CA ASP A 261 -2.63 -17.80 3.24
C ASP A 261 -3.39 -17.61 1.92
N ASP A 262 -4.27 -16.59 1.86
CA ASP A 262 -5.19 -16.33 0.75
C ASP A 262 -4.81 -15.09 -0.08
N TYR A 263 -3.61 -14.54 0.11
CA TYR A 263 -3.18 -13.31 -0.56
C TYR A 263 -1.76 -13.41 -1.11
N GLU A 264 -1.51 -12.81 -2.26
CA GLU A 264 -0.18 -12.74 -2.87
C GLU A 264 0.22 -11.28 -3.11
N THR A 265 1.07 -10.75 -2.24
CA THR A 265 1.57 -9.38 -2.35
C THR A 265 2.70 -9.26 -3.39
N ARG A 266 2.53 -8.33 -4.33
CA ARG A 266 3.54 -8.00 -5.37
C ARG A 266 4.07 -6.57 -5.29
N ARG A 267 3.39 -5.69 -4.55
CA ARG A 267 3.83 -4.32 -4.29
C ARG A 267 3.46 -3.90 -2.87
N ILE A 268 4.37 -3.21 -2.19
CA ILE A 268 4.11 -2.61 -0.89
C ILE A 268 4.24 -1.09 -1.00
N ASN A 269 3.35 -0.36 -0.33
CA ASN A 269 3.40 1.10 -0.23
C ASN A 269 3.33 1.54 1.22
N LEU A 270 4.31 2.35 1.63
CA LEU A 270 4.35 2.95 2.94
C LEU A 270 3.97 4.41 2.78
N THR A 271 2.81 4.81 3.31
CA THR A 271 2.36 6.21 3.29
C THR A 271 2.51 6.82 4.68
N PHE A 272 3.39 7.80 4.79
CA PHE A 272 3.68 8.53 6.02
C PHE A 272 2.88 9.83 6.06
N ARG A 273 2.27 10.12 7.21
CA ARG A 273 1.43 11.31 7.43
C ARG A 273 1.65 11.88 8.84
N TYR A 274 1.10 13.07 9.06
CA TYR A 274 1.05 13.73 10.36
C TYR A 274 -0.36 13.66 10.95
N VAL A 275 -0.54 12.97 12.05
CA VAL A 275 -1.75 13.06 12.88
C VAL A 275 -1.46 14.01 14.04
N PRO A 276 -2.22 15.12 14.21
CA PRO A 276 -2.06 16.00 15.35
C PRO A 276 -2.21 15.25 16.68
N ASP A 277 -1.33 15.56 17.65
CA ASP A 277 -1.24 14.80 18.90
C ASP A 277 -2.56 14.77 19.70
N GLN A 278 -3.39 15.81 19.57
CA GLN A 278 -4.72 15.90 20.20
C GLN A 278 -5.73 14.84 19.72
N TYR A 279 -5.50 14.22 18.55
CA TYR A 279 -6.38 13.19 18.00
C TYR A 279 -5.84 11.77 18.22
N ILE A 280 -4.75 11.62 18.98
CA ILE A 280 -4.12 10.32 19.26
C ILE A 280 -4.45 9.93 20.69
N TYR A 281 -5.28 8.91 20.87
CA TYR A 281 -5.75 8.47 22.18
C TYR A 281 -4.99 7.23 22.65
N PRO A 282 -4.73 7.08 23.96
CA PRO A 282 -4.48 5.79 24.56
C PRO A 282 -5.77 4.96 24.58
N LEU A 283 -5.66 3.61 24.62
CA LEU A 283 -6.82 2.72 24.59
C LEU A 283 -7.77 2.98 25.75
N SER A 284 -7.23 3.32 26.93
CA SER A 284 -7.98 3.62 28.15
C SER A 284 -8.87 4.86 28.04
N GLU A 285 -8.63 5.75 27.08
CA GLU A 285 -9.42 6.97 26.86
C GLU A 285 -10.38 6.84 25.67
N MET A 286 -10.40 5.68 25.00
CA MET A 286 -11.33 5.43 23.90
C MET A 286 -12.74 5.13 24.44
N PRO A 287 -13.81 5.64 23.80
CA PRO A 287 -15.18 5.27 24.14
C PRO A 287 -15.38 3.76 24.04
N ARG A 288 -16.15 3.19 24.98
CA ARG A 288 -16.31 1.74 25.13
C ARG A 288 -16.80 1.08 23.84
N GLU A 289 -17.78 1.67 23.17
CA GLU A 289 -18.34 1.18 21.92
C GLU A 289 -17.30 1.12 20.79
N LYS A 290 -16.35 2.07 20.77
CA LYS A 290 -15.25 2.07 19.79
C LYS A 290 -14.19 1.03 20.12
N VAL A 291 -13.92 0.81 21.41
CA VAL A 291 -13.06 -0.29 21.88
C VAL A 291 -13.65 -1.64 21.47
N GLU A 292 -14.95 -1.85 21.72
CA GLU A 292 -15.66 -3.07 21.30
C GLU A 292 -15.55 -3.31 19.78
N ASP A 293 -15.62 -2.25 18.97
CA ASP A 293 -15.49 -2.34 17.51
C ASP A 293 -14.08 -2.69 17.01
N ILE A 294 -13.02 -2.30 17.74
CA ILE A 294 -11.62 -2.55 17.33
C ILE A 294 -10.97 -3.75 18.03
N ASN A 295 -11.56 -4.25 19.12
CA ASN A 295 -11.04 -5.39 19.87
C ASN A 295 -10.67 -6.60 19.00
N PRO A 296 -11.49 -7.02 18.01
CA PRO A 296 -11.11 -8.13 17.13
C PRO A 296 -9.80 -7.90 16.36
N TYR A 297 -9.52 -6.66 15.98
CA TYR A 297 -8.26 -6.30 15.32
C TYR A 297 -7.10 -6.29 16.31
N LEU A 298 -7.30 -5.71 17.50
CA LEU A 298 -6.28 -5.68 18.55
C LEU A 298 -5.87 -7.09 18.99
N GLU A 299 -6.84 -7.99 19.19
CA GLU A 299 -6.58 -9.40 19.49
C GLU A 299 -5.80 -10.10 18.37
N LYS A 300 -6.10 -9.80 17.10
CA LYS A 300 -5.36 -10.34 15.96
C LYS A 300 -3.92 -9.84 15.93
N LEU A 301 -3.71 -8.55 16.18
CA LEU A 301 -2.37 -7.94 16.22
C LEU A 301 -1.54 -8.46 17.40
N ALA A 302 -2.15 -8.60 18.58
CA ALA A 302 -1.52 -9.09 19.80
C ALA A 302 -0.90 -10.49 19.68
N LYS A 303 -1.34 -11.30 18.71
CA LYS A 303 -0.75 -12.62 18.43
C LYS A 303 0.70 -12.55 17.94
N TYR A 304 1.07 -11.46 17.28
CA TYR A 304 2.36 -11.32 16.59
C TYR A 304 3.14 -10.07 16.99
N SER A 305 2.52 -9.16 17.75
CA SER A 305 3.12 -7.93 18.22
C SER A 305 3.13 -7.86 19.74
N GLU A 306 4.33 -7.75 20.30
CA GLU A 306 4.52 -7.60 21.75
C GLU A 306 3.93 -6.28 22.26
N TYR A 307 3.90 -5.23 21.44
CA TYR A 307 3.25 -3.97 21.80
C TYR A 307 1.75 -4.16 22.01
N PHE A 308 1.06 -4.75 21.03
CA PHE A 308 -0.38 -4.95 21.12
C PHE A 308 -0.74 -5.98 22.18
N LYS A 309 0.09 -7.00 22.40
CA LYS A 309 -0.07 -7.97 23.49
C LYS A 309 -0.05 -7.33 24.88
N ASN A 310 0.78 -6.30 25.08
CA ASN A 310 0.84 -5.55 26.33
C ASN A 310 -0.24 -4.46 26.44
N LEU A 311 -0.98 -4.21 25.35
CA LEU A 311 -2.05 -3.22 25.30
C LEU A 311 -3.44 -3.83 25.60
N VAL A 312 -3.66 -5.10 25.24
CA VAL A 312 -4.95 -5.81 25.36
C VAL A 312 -5.13 -6.58 26.66
#